data_AF-A0A973ES68-F1
#
_entry.id   AF-A0A973ES68-F1
#
_cell.length_a   1.000
_cell.length_b   1.000
_cell.length_c   1.000
_cell.angle_alpha   90.00
_cell.angle_beta   90.00
_cell.angle_gamma   90.00
#
_symmetry.space_group_name_H-M   'P 1'
#
loop_
_entity.id
_entity.type
_entity.pdbx_description
1 polymer ?
#
loop_
_entity_poly.entity_id
_entity_poly.type
_entity_poly.pdbx_seq_one_letter_code
_entity_poly.pdbx_strand_id
1 'polypeptide(L)' 'AQDLPTWVVAVQSPVMSTQKIELEMRRNRPPIIGRIESDLFILDVRTLREEDYEIVAAAFRTVFSEVAA' A
#
# COMPACT_ATOMS: atom_id res chain seq x y z
N ALA A 1 -13.68 -17.13 15.31
CA ALA A 1 -13.55 -16.12 14.24
C ALA A 1 -13.97 -16.78 12.94
N GLN A 2 -14.72 -16.09 12.09
CA GLN A 2 -15.13 -16.63 10.79
C GLN A 2 -14.36 -15.88 9.71
N ASP A 3 -13.75 -16.61 8.78
CA ASP A 3 -12.98 -16.02 7.69
C ASP A 3 -13.95 -15.41 6.66
N LEU A 4 -13.82 -14.10 6.44
CA LEU A 4 -14.64 -13.35 5.51
C LEU A 4 -13.82 -13.05 4.24
N PRO A 5 -14.19 -13.59 3.06
CA PRO A 5 -13.43 -13.39 1.83
C PRO A 5 -13.33 -11.92 1.47
N THR A 6 -12.15 -11.46 1.05
CA THR A 6 -11.89 -10.06 0.64
C THR A 6 -11.15 -10.00 -0.69
N TRP A 7 -11.10 -8.79 -1.23
CA TRP A 7 -10.15 -8.42 -2.27
C TRP A 7 -9.07 -7.53 -1.67
N VAL A 8 -7.83 -7.76 -2.07
CA VAL A 8 -6.70 -6.90 -1.70
C VAL A 8 -5.99 -6.42 -2.95
N VAL A 9 -5.37 -5.25 -2.86
CA VAL A 9 -4.33 -4.83 -3.79
C VAL A 9 -3.00 -5.27 -3.19
N ALA A 10 -2.28 -6.15 -3.87
CA ALA A 10 -0.96 -6.61 -3.49
C ALA A 10 0.12 -5.91 -4.32
N VAL A 11 1.14 -5.39 -3.66
CA VAL A 11 2.20 -4.59 -4.28
C VAL A 11 3.57 -5.17 -3.91
N GLN A 12 4.41 -5.30 -4.92
CA GLN A 12 5.82 -5.65 -4.78
C GLN A 12 6.62 -4.77 -5.75
N SER A 13 7.90 -4.58 -5.46
CA SER A 13 8.82 -3.83 -6.32
C SER A 13 10.15 -4.56 -6.45
N PRO A 14 10.77 -4.61 -7.65
CA PRO A 14 12.10 -5.20 -7.82
C PRO A 14 13.21 -4.34 -7.21
N VAL A 15 12.93 -3.08 -6.89
CA VAL A 15 13.90 -2.04 -6.52
C VAL A 15 13.67 -1.48 -5.11
N MET A 16 12.55 -1.83 -4.47
CA MET A 16 12.22 -1.40 -3.12
C MET A 16 11.67 -2.59 -2.32
N SER A 17 12.25 -2.84 -1.14
CA SER A 17 11.77 -3.92 -0.26
C SER A 17 10.36 -3.61 0.27
N THR A 18 9.61 -4.67 0.53
CA THR A 18 8.23 -4.59 1.04
C THR A 18 8.13 -3.81 2.35
N GLN A 19 9.13 -3.95 3.23
CA GLN A 19 9.22 -3.21 4.49
C GLN A 19 9.45 -1.71 4.24
N LYS A 20 10.23 -1.35 3.21
CA LYS A 20 10.43 0.06 2.85
C LYS A 20 9.16 0.65 2.24
N ILE A 21 8.45 -0.10 1.40
CA ILE A 21 7.13 0.31 0.88
C ILE A 21 6.17 0.58 2.05
N GLU A 22 6.03 -0.36 2.99
CA GLU A 22 5.15 -0.20 4.16
C GLU A 22 5.52 1.02 5.00
N LEU A 23 6.82 1.21 5.26
CA LEU A 23 7.33 2.34 6.04
C LEU A 23 7.01 3.69 5.38
N GLU A 24 7.25 3.81 4.07
CA GLU A 24 7.02 5.06 3.34
C GLU A 24 5.51 5.35 3.20
N MET A 25 4.68 4.33 2.98
CA MET A 25 3.21 4.47 2.98
C MET A 25 2.69 4.92 4.36
N ARG A 26 3.24 4.38 5.46
CA ARG A 26 2.93 4.82 6.83
C ARG A 26 3.39 6.26 7.09
N ARG A 27 4.49 6.70 6.49
CA ARG A 27 5.02 8.06 6.62
C ARG A 27 4.28 9.10 5.78
N ASN A 28 3.51 8.67 4.79
CA ASN A 28 2.67 9.53 3.96
C ASN A 28 1.76 10.44 4.81
N ARG A 29 1.26 11.50 4.19
CA ARG A 29 0.27 12.40 4.79
C ARG A 29 -0.94 12.51 3.84
N PRO A 30 -2.08 11.85 4.16
CA PRO A 30 -2.33 11.04 5.36
C PRO A 30 -1.60 9.67 5.38
N PRO A 31 -1.33 9.08 6.56
CA PRO A 31 -0.73 7.75 6.66
C PRO A 31 -1.59 6.67 6.01
N ILE A 32 -0.97 5.78 5.23
CA ILE A 32 -1.65 4.62 4.63
C ILE A 32 -1.11 3.36 5.29
N ILE A 33 -2.02 2.61 5.94
CA ILE A 33 -1.66 1.42 6.70
C ILE A 33 -2.08 0.18 5.92
N GLY A 34 -1.09 -0.56 5.42
CA GLY A 34 -1.28 -1.89 4.84
C GLY A 34 -0.71 -2.98 5.75
N ARG A 35 -0.73 -4.22 5.26
CA ARG A 35 -0.10 -5.38 5.92
C ARG A 35 1.00 -5.93 5.01
N ILE A 36 1.95 -6.65 5.60
CA ILE A 36 2.92 -7.44 4.84
C ILE A 36 2.53 -8.90 4.97
N GLU A 37 2.31 -9.57 3.84
CA GLU A 37 1.99 -10.98 3.79
C GLU A 37 2.66 -11.61 2.58
N SER A 38 3.35 -12.73 2.76
CA SER A 38 4.10 -13.43 1.68
C SER A 38 5.04 -12.50 0.89
N ASP A 39 5.71 -11.57 1.58
CA ASP A 39 6.57 -10.53 0.98
C ASP A 39 5.86 -9.60 -0.02
N LEU A 40 4.56 -9.39 0.18
CA LEU A 40 3.75 -8.42 -0.55
C LEU A 40 3.21 -7.38 0.43
N PHE A 41 3.23 -6.10 0.03
CA PHE A 41 2.49 -5.06 0.73
C PHE A 41 1.03 -5.12 0.26
N ILE A 42 0.11 -5.43 1.16
CA ILE A 42 -1.31 -5.61 0.84
C ILE A 42 -2.16 -4.51 1.47
N LEU A 43 -3.08 -3.98 0.65
CA LEU A 43 -4.15 -3.06 1.07
C LEU A 43 -5.49 -3.74 0.87
N ASP A 44 -6.25 -3.87 1.96
CA ASP A 44 -7.58 -4.47 1.93
C ASP A 44 -8.61 -3.41 1.56
N VAL A 45 -9.18 -3.52 0.35
CA VAL A 45 -10.05 -2.45 -0.17
C VAL A 45 -11.35 -2.33 0.61
N ARG A 46 -11.74 -3.34 1.41
CA ARG A 46 -12.94 -3.28 2.26
C ARG A 46 -12.87 -2.19 3.33
N THR A 47 -11.66 -1.73 3.68
CA THR A 47 -11.46 -0.70 4.71
C THR A 47 -11.27 0.69 4.13
N LEU A 48 -11.31 0.83 2.80
CA LEU A 48 -11.15 2.10 2.09
C LEU A 48 -12.52 2.65 1.67
N ARG A 49 -12.64 3.98 1.66
CA ARG A 49 -13.72 4.71 1.01
C ARG A 49 -13.28 5.13 -0.39
N GLU A 50 -14.24 5.45 -1.27
CA GLU A 50 -13.93 5.88 -2.63
C GLU A 50 -13.04 7.14 -2.66
N GLU A 51 -13.25 8.06 -1.71
CA GLU A 51 -12.42 9.26 -1.52
C GLU A 51 -10.96 8.96 -1.17
N ASP A 52 -10.66 7.79 -0.60
CA ASP A 52 -9.30 7.38 -0.25
C ASP A 52 -8.50 6.93 -1.49
N TYR A 53 -9.16 6.59 -2.60
CA TYR A 53 -8.51 5.98 -3.76
C TYR A 53 -7.47 6.92 -4.40
N GLU A 54 -7.82 8.20 -4.56
CA GLU A 54 -6.90 9.19 -5.12
C GLU A 54 -5.71 9.46 -4.19
N ILE A 55 -5.94 9.42 -2.88
CA ILE A 55 -4.89 9.60 -1.87
C ILE A 55 -3.88 8.43 -1.94
N VAL A 56 -4.39 7.20 -2.01
CA VAL A 56 -3.55 5.99 -2.14
C VAL A 56 -2.77 6.00 -3.44
N ALA A 57 -3.42 6.33 -4.56
CA ALA A 57 -2.77 6.43 -5.86
C ALA A 57 -1.66 7.50 -5.87
N ALA A 58 -1.92 8.67 -5.28
CA ALA A 58 -0.93 9.74 -5.14
C ALA A 58 0.26 9.33 -4.27
N ALA A 59 0.02 8.65 -3.15
CA ALA A 59 1.08 8.15 -2.29
C ALA A 59 2.00 7.15 -3.03
N PHE A 60 1.42 6.21 -3.78
CA PHE A 60 2.22 5.30 -4.59
C PHE A 60 3.05 6.03 -5.65
N ARG A 61 2.49 7.05 -6.32
CA ARG A 61 3.26 7.88 -7.25
C ARG A 61 4.44 8.54 -6.55
N THR A 62 4.25 9.14 -5.37
CA THR A 62 5.33 9.76 -4.60
C THR A 62 6.41 8.73 -4.22
N VAL A 63 6.01 7.62 -3.59
CA VAL A 63 6.92 6.57 -3.10
C VAL A 63 7.76 5.97 -4.23
N PHE A 64 7.18 5.82 -5.43
CA PHE A 64 7.87 5.21 -6.57
C PHE A 64 8.45 6.22 -7.58
N SER A 65 8.18 7.52 -7.43
CA SER A 65 8.73 8.56 -8.32
C SER A 65 10.23 8.79 -8.14
N GLU A 66 10.78 8.56 -6.95
CA GLU A 66 12.22 8.71 -6.67
C GLU A 66 13.08 7.59 -7.26
N VAL A 67 12.46 6.53 -7.81
CA VAL A 67 13.19 5.37 -8.35
C VAL A 67 13.44 5.46 -9.86
N ALA A 68 12.91 6.51 -10.52
CA ALA A 68 13.03 6.72 -11.95
C ALA A 68 14.04 7.81 -12.36
N ALA A 69 14.85 8.32 -11.42
CA ALA A 69 15.94 9.27 -11.66
C ALA A 69 17.28 8.63 -11.35
#